data_AF-A0A498NXT2-F1
#
_entry.id   AF-A0A498NXT2-F1
#
_cell.length_a   1.000
_cell.length_b   1.000
_cell.length_c   1.000
_cell.angle_alpha   90.00
_cell.angle_beta   90.00
_cell.angle_gamma   90.00
#
_symmetry.space_group_name_H-M   'P 1'
#
loop_
_entity.id
_entity.type
_entity.pdbx_description
1 polymer ?
#
loop_
_entity_poly.entity_id
_entity_poly.type
_entity_poly.pdbx_seq_one_letter_code
_entity_poly.pdbx_strand_id
1 'polypeptide(L)'
;MEKKRNRKPNWTEEQGLLLAQLVNEHKGMLRGKFGPTVTSQGKRRAWDTISQTINASFPLVVRTGDDCEKRWYVLQSKAKDEIAAHKRESSLTGGGPPAKRLSQVADTVFQVLGHSEVSVTGLPTGIDTSMMQALEVQQR
;
A
#
# COMPACT_ATOMS: atom_id res chain seq x y z
N MET A 1 36.73 -5.87 4.61
CA MET A 1 35.98 -4.90 5.44
C MET A 1 34.56 -4.81 4.90
N GLU A 2 33.60 -5.51 5.51
CA GLU A 2 32.19 -5.39 5.15
C GLU A 2 31.66 -4.02 5.56
N LYS A 3 31.23 -3.22 4.58
CA LYS A 3 30.46 -1.99 4.85
C LYS A 3 29.13 -2.42 5.47
N LYS A 4 28.98 -2.25 6.79
CA LYS A 4 27.69 -2.36 7.47
C LYS A 4 26.71 -1.44 6.73
N ARG A 5 25.71 -2.03 6.07
CA ARG A 5 24.65 -1.27 5.40
C ARG A 5 23.87 -0.50 6.48
N ASN A 6 24.01 0.82 6.52
CA ASN A 6 23.16 1.64 7.36
C ASN A 6 21.70 1.44 6.91
N ARG A 7 20.88 0.89 7.80
CA ARG A 7 19.45 0.73 7.56
C ARG A 7 18.83 2.12 7.49
N LYS A 8 17.97 2.36 6.50
CA LYS A 8 17.14 3.57 6.47
C LYS A 8 16.26 3.58 7.75
N PRO A 9 15.96 4.76 8.32
CA PRO A 9 15.00 4.87 9.41
C PRO A 9 13.65 4.23 9.08
N ASN A 10 12.88 3.90 10.10
CA ASN A 10 11.50 3.40 9.91
C ASN A 10 10.59 4.50 9.34
N TRP A 11 9.52 4.08 8.67
CA TRP A 11 8.47 5.00 8.22
C TRP A 11 7.62 5.46 9.41
N THR A 12 7.40 6.77 9.51
CA THR A 12 6.49 7.34 10.52
C THR A 12 5.02 7.20 10.11
N GLU A 13 4.11 7.47 11.05
CA GLU A 13 2.68 7.49 10.76
C GLU A 13 2.30 8.60 9.78
N GLU A 14 2.86 9.80 9.95
CA GLU A 14 2.66 10.94 9.05
C GLU A 14 3.11 10.64 7.62
N GLN A 15 4.28 9.99 7.46
CA GLN A 15 4.76 9.55 6.14
C GLN A 15 3.83 8.49 5.54
N GLY A 16 3.28 7.60 6.37
CA GLY A 16 2.31 6.59 5.94
C GLY A 16 0.99 7.20 5.47
N LEU A 17 0.49 8.22 6.19
CA LEU A 17 -0.72 8.95 5.83
C LEU A 17 -0.53 9.72 4.52
N LEU A 18 0.55 10.48 4.38
CA LEU A 18 0.82 11.21 3.14
C LEU A 18 0.97 10.25 1.95
N LEU A 19 1.66 9.11 2.14
CA LEU A 19 1.77 8.09 1.10
C LEU A 19 0.39 7.56 0.67
N ALA A 20 -0.49 7.25 1.62
CA ALA A 20 -1.83 6.76 1.29
C ALA A 20 -2.66 7.80 0.52
N GLN A 21 -2.58 9.08 0.90
CA GLN A 21 -3.27 10.18 0.23
C GLN A 21 -2.78 10.34 -1.21
N LEU A 22 -1.47 10.37 -1.42
CA LEU A 22 -0.88 10.48 -2.77
C LEU A 22 -1.23 9.27 -3.65
N VAL A 23 -1.23 8.05 -3.09
CA VAL A 23 -1.68 6.87 -3.84
C VAL A 23 -3.15 6.99 -4.25
N ASN A 24 -4.01 7.56 -3.41
CA ASN A 24 -5.41 7.82 -3.75
C ASN A 24 -5.55 8.83 -4.89
N GLU A 25 -4.76 9.90 -4.89
CA GLU A 25 -4.72 10.89 -5.97
C GLU A 25 -4.26 10.26 -7.30
N HIS A 26 -3.26 9.37 -7.24
CA HIS A 26 -2.70 8.70 -8.42
C HIS A 26 -3.36 7.35 -8.75
N LYS A 27 -4.47 6.97 -8.10
CA LYS A 27 -5.03 5.61 -8.19
C LYS A 27 -5.42 5.19 -9.59
N GLY A 28 -5.86 6.12 -10.45
CA GLY A 28 -6.19 5.83 -11.84
C GLY A 28 -5.02 5.21 -12.62
N MET A 29 -3.80 5.71 -12.40
CA MET A 29 -2.58 5.18 -13.01
C MET A 29 -2.09 3.92 -12.29
N LEU A 30 -2.04 3.93 -10.96
CA LEU A 30 -1.44 2.85 -10.17
C LEU A 30 -2.29 1.58 -10.15
N ARG A 31 -3.62 1.74 -10.07
CA ARG A 31 -4.60 0.65 -9.92
C ARG A 31 -5.34 0.34 -11.22
N GLY A 32 -5.22 1.17 -12.24
CA GLY A 32 -5.80 0.92 -13.55
C GLY A 32 -5.26 -0.37 -14.19
N LYS A 33 -6.13 -1.01 -14.99
CA LYS A 33 -5.74 -2.14 -15.85
C LYS A 33 -4.78 -1.64 -16.93
N PHE A 34 -3.79 -2.45 -17.28
CA PHE A 34 -2.85 -2.11 -18.34
C PHE A 34 -3.58 -1.87 -19.67
N GLY A 35 -3.12 -0.87 -20.40
CA GLY A 35 -3.69 -0.45 -21.67
C GLY A 35 -2.90 0.71 -22.28
N PRO A 36 -3.46 1.40 -23.29
CA PRO A 36 -2.78 2.51 -23.95
C PRO A 36 -2.40 3.66 -22.99
N THR A 37 -3.26 3.92 -22.00
CA THR A 37 -3.07 5.01 -21.04
C THR A 37 -2.32 4.58 -19.77
N VAL A 38 -2.52 3.33 -19.33
CA VAL A 38 -1.91 2.80 -18.10
C VAL A 38 -0.81 1.83 -18.50
N THR A 39 0.43 2.29 -18.43
CA THR A 39 1.62 1.54 -18.83
C THR A 39 2.54 1.29 -17.65
N SER A 40 3.44 0.30 -17.76
CA SER A 40 4.45 0.04 -16.73
C SER A 40 5.34 1.27 -16.47
N GLN A 41 5.68 2.00 -17.53
CA GLN A 41 6.41 3.27 -17.41
C GLN A 41 5.56 4.33 -16.71
N GLY A 42 4.27 4.42 -17.02
CA GLY A 42 3.34 5.33 -16.34
C GLY A 42 3.23 5.06 -14.85
N LYS A 43 3.13 3.77 -14.44
CA LYS A 43 3.13 3.37 -13.03
C LYS A 43 4.44 3.73 -12.33
N ARG A 44 5.59 3.44 -12.96
CA ARG A 44 6.90 3.82 -12.42
C ARG A 44 7.02 5.33 -12.22
N ARG A 45 6.61 6.13 -13.22
CA ARG A 45 6.61 7.60 -13.13
C ARG A 45 5.70 8.09 -12.01
N ALA A 46 4.52 7.51 -11.83
CA ALA A 46 3.64 7.86 -10.72
C ALA A 46 4.30 7.59 -9.37
N TRP A 47 4.97 6.45 -9.19
CA TRP A 47 5.72 6.17 -7.96
C TRP A 47 6.91 7.12 -7.76
N ASP A 48 7.61 7.48 -8.82
CA ASP A 48 8.69 8.48 -8.76
C ASP A 48 8.14 9.84 -8.33
N THR A 49 7.01 10.31 -8.89
CA THR A 49 6.34 11.55 -8.48
C THR A 49 5.94 11.50 -7.00
N ILE A 50 5.33 10.41 -6.53
CA ILE A 50 4.97 10.23 -5.12
C ILE A 50 6.21 10.35 -4.24
N SER A 51 7.31 9.69 -4.63
CA SER A 51 8.55 9.72 -3.86
C SER A 51 9.15 11.13 -3.78
N GLN A 52 9.04 11.92 -4.85
CA GLN A 52 9.49 13.32 -4.85
C GLN A 52 8.70 14.15 -3.85
N THR A 53 7.37 14.02 -3.82
CA THR A 53 6.53 14.72 -2.85
C THR A 53 6.84 14.29 -1.41
N ILE A 54 6.99 12.99 -1.14
CA ILE A 54 7.38 12.49 0.18
C ILE A 54 8.72 13.07 0.62
N ASN A 55 9.72 13.08 -0.26
CA ASN A 55 11.05 13.60 0.07
C ASN A 55 11.04 15.12 0.28
N ALA A 56 10.18 15.86 -0.43
CA ALA A 56 10.00 17.28 -0.22
C ALA A 56 9.37 17.59 1.14
N SER A 57 8.38 16.79 1.57
CA SER A 57 7.76 16.94 2.90
C SER A 57 8.64 16.41 4.04
N PHE A 58 9.47 15.40 3.78
CA PHE A 58 10.29 14.72 4.79
C PHE A 58 11.76 14.57 4.32
N PRO A 59 12.55 15.67 4.31
CA PRO A 59 13.88 15.69 3.68
C PRO A 59 14.96 14.90 4.43
N LEU A 60 14.67 14.40 5.65
CA LEU A 60 15.63 13.66 6.48
C LEU A 60 16.08 12.34 5.85
N VAL A 61 15.23 11.71 5.02
CA VAL A 61 15.51 10.40 4.42
C VAL A 61 15.00 10.35 2.99
N VAL A 62 15.90 10.08 2.04
CA VAL A 62 15.52 9.88 0.64
C VAL A 62 14.87 8.51 0.43
N ARG A 63 13.61 8.54 0.01
CA ARG A 63 12.80 7.39 -0.44
C ARG A 63 12.68 7.42 -1.95
N THR A 64 12.82 6.26 -2.57
CA THR A 64 12.61 6.05 -4.01
C THR A 64 11.16 5.64 -4.28
N GLY A 65 10.73 5.64 -5.54
CA GLY A 65 9.42 5.11 -5.92
C GLY A 65 9.20 3.67 -5.46
N ASP A 66 10.23 2.83 -5.54
CA ASP A 66 10.20 1.45 -5.05
C ASP A 66 10.06 1.36 -3.51
N ASP A 67 10.71 2.25 -2.75
CA ASP A 67 10.53 2.33 -1.30
C ASP A 67 9.05 2.65 -0.96
N CYS A 68 8.45 3.59 -1.69
CA CYS A 68 7.05 4.00 -1.55
C CYS A 68 6.09 2.86 -1.92
N GLU A 69 6.33 2.18 -3.04
CA GLU A 69 5.51 1.05 -3.49
C GLU A 69 5.52 -0.10 -2.47
N LYS A 70 6.71 -0.50 -1.98
CA LYS A 70 6.85 -1.51 -0.92
C LYS A 70 6.13 -1.09 0.34
N ARG A 71 6.25 0.18 0.74
CA ARG A 71 5.56 0.68 1.93
C ARG A 71 4.04 0.65 1.75
N TRP A 72 3.53 0.99 0.56
CA TRP A 72 2.11 0.92 0.24
C TRP A 72 1.53 -0.49 0.41
N TYR A 73 2.25 -1.55 0.00
CA TYR A 73 1.82 -2.93 0.27
C TYR A 73 1.71 -3.24 1.77
N VAL A 74 2.66 -2.77 2.58
CA VAL A 74 2.60 -2.93 4.04
C VAL A 74 1.39 -2.18 4.62
N LEU A 75 1.11 -0.97 4.15
CA LEU A 75 -0.06 -0.20 4.60
C LEU A 75 -1.37 -0.89 4.22
N GLN A 76 -1.46 -1.44 3.00
CA GLN A 76 -2.63 -2.20 2.56
C GLN A 76 -2.91 -3.39 3.47
N SER A 77 -1.89 -4.19 3.80
CA SER A 77 -2.05 -5.35 4.69
C SER A 77 -2.60 -4.92 6.05
N LYS A 78 -1.94 -3.93 6.68
CA LYS A 78 -2.35 -3.44 8.01
C LYS A 78 -3.76 -2.86 8.01
N ALA A 79 -4.10 -2.08 6.98
CA ALA A 79 -5.43 -1.50 6.83
C ALA A 79 -6.50 -2.58 6.65
N LYS A 80 -6.23 -3.63 5.85
CA LYS A 80 -7.16 -4.76 5.67
C LYS A 80 -7.42 -5.49 6.99
N ASP A 81 -6.37 -5.74 7.77
CA ASP A 81 -6.49 -6.37 9.09
C ASP A 81 -7.33 -5.51 10.04
N GLU A 82 -7.07 -4.20 10.06
CA GLU A 82 -7.81 -3.24 10.87
C GLU A 82 -9.30 -3.17 10.48
N ILE A 83 -9.59 -3.14 9.18
CA ILE A 83 -10.96 -3.10 8.63
C ILE A 83 -11.70 -4.40 8.93
N ALA A 84 -11.03 -5.55 8.83
CA ALA A 84 -11.60 -6.84 9.18
C ALA A 84 -11.92 -6.92 10.68
N ALA A 85 -11.00 -6.46 11.54
CA ALA A 85 -11.20 -6.38 12.99
C ALA A 85 -12.39 -5.46 13.33
N HIS A 86 -12.45 -4.27 12.72
CA HIS A 86 -13.56 -3.33 12.90
C HIS A 86 -14.91 -3.94 12.51
N LYS A 87 -14.98 -4.63 11.36
CA LYS A 87 -16.21 -5.32 10.92
C LYS A 87 -16.64 -6.39 11.91
N ARG A 88 -15.68 -7.20 12.39
CA ARG A 88 -15.93 -8.24 13.39
C ARG A 88 -16.48 -7.64 14.68
N GLU A 89 -15.83 -6.61 15.22
CA GLU A 89 -16.27 -5.91 16.44
C GLU A 89 -17.65 -5.28 16.26
N SER A 90 -17.90 -4.62 15.13
CA SER A 90 -19.19 -3.98 14.83
C SER A 90 -20.34 -4.98 14.64
N SER A 91 -20.04 -6.23 14.29
CA SER A 91 -21.04 -7.31 14.13
C SER A 91 -21.43 -8.00 15.45
N LEU A 92 -20.71 -7.74 16.55
CA LEU A 92 -21.05 -8.27 17.86
C LEU A 92 -22.20 -7.43 18.45
N THR A 93 -23.38 -8.03 18.53
CA THR A 93 -24.62 -7.36 19.01
C THR A 93 -24.77 -7.32 20.54
N GLY A 94 -23.75 -7.75 21.28
CA GLY A 94 -23.81 -7.85 22.74
C GLY A 94 -23.35 -6.60 23.45
N GLY A 95 -24.21 -5.57 23.57
CA GLY A 95 -24.21 -4.47 24.57
C GLY A 95 -22.90 -3.72 24.88
N GLY A 96 -21.82 -3.98 24.15
CA GLY A 96 -20.48 -3.46 24.40
C GLY A 96 -20.30 -2.07 23.83
N PRO A 97 -19.19 -1.39 24.19
CA PRO A 97 -18.86 -0.10 23.62
C PRO A 97 -18.79 -0.16 22.09
N PRO A 98 -19.17 0.93 21.39
CA PRO A 98 -19.05 0.97 19.93
C PRO A 98 -17.62 0.71 19.48
N ALA A 99 -17.47 -0.01 18.37
CA ALA A 99 -16.16 -0.29 17.77
C ALA A 99 -15.36 1.00 17.55
N LYS A 100 -14.05 0.94 17.78
CA LYS A 100 -13.15 2.09 17.58
C LYS A 100 -13.16 2.48 16.10
N ARG A 101 -13.13 3.78 15.80
CA ARG A 101 -13.02 4.25 14.41
C ARG A 101 -11.71 3.78 13.77
N LEU A 102 -11.77 3.51 12.47
CA LEU A 102 -10.59 3.24 11.66
C LEU A 102 -9.60 4.40 11.69
N SER A 103 -8.32 4.06 11.58
CA SER A 103 -7.23 4.99 11.35
C SER A 103 -7.43 5.72 10.02
N GLN A 104 -6.91 6.96 9.92
CA GLN A 104 -7.00 7.73 8.68
C GLN A 104 -6.31 7.03 7.50
N VAL A 105 -5.24 6.29 7.80
CA VAL A 105 -4.55 5.46 6.81
C VAL A 105 -5.48 4.34 6.33
N ALA A 106 -6.13 3.61 7.25
CA ALA A 106 -7.05 2.54 6.89
C ALA A 106 -8.25 3.05 6.08
N ASP A 107 -8.82 4.20 6.44
CA ASP A 107 -9.90 4.85 5.67
C ASP A 107 -9.43 5.22 4.26
N THR A 108 -8.26 5.85 4.13
CA THR A 108 -7.72 6.23 2.82
C THR A 108 -7.43 4.99 1.97
N VAL A 109 -6.84 3.94 2.55
CA VAL A 109 -6.61 2.66 1.85
C VAL A 109 -7.94 2.06 1.39
N PHE A 110 -8.98 2.10 2.23
CA PHE A 110 -10.31 1.63 1.86
C PHE A 110 -10.86 2.38 0.64
N GLN A 111 -10.68 3.70 0.56
CA GLN A 111 -11.07 4.51 -0.60
C GLN A 111 -10.29 4.17 -1.89
N VAL A 112 -9.05 3.69 -1.77
CA VAL A 112 -8.23 3.25 -2.92
C VAL A 112 -8.65 1.85 -3.41
N LEU A 113 -8.90 0.92 -2.49
CA LEU A 113 -9.17 -0.48 -2.80
C LEU A 113 -10.64 -0.76 -3.13
N GLY A 114 -11.56 -0.05 -2.48
CA GLY A 114 -13.00 -0.29 -2.57
C GLY A 114 -13.45 -1.60 -1.92
N HIS A 115 -14.76 -1.75 -1.67
CA HIS A 115 -15.35 -2.81 -0.86
C HIS A 115 -14.97 -4.26 -1.25
N SER A 116 -14.81 -4.54 -2.55
CA SER A 116 -14.56 -5.89 -3.06
C SER A 116 -13.20 -6.44 -2.63
N GLU A 117 -12.15 -5.61 -2.61
CA GLU A 117 -10.78 -6.06 -2.35
C GLU A 117 -10.41 -6.09 -0.87
N VAL A 118 -11.19 -5.40 -0.02
CA VAL A 118 -11.03 -5.38 1.44
C VAL A 118 -11.87 -6.44 2.15
N SER A 119 -12.74 -7.15 1.42
CA SER A 119 -13.59 -8.22 1.97
C SER A 119 -13.02 -9.62 1.77
N VAL A 120 -11.89 -9.78 1.05
CA VAL A 120 -11.18 -11.05 0.93
C VAL A 120 -10.41 -11.30 2.23
N THR A 121 -11.09 -11.86 3.22
CA THR A 121 -10.47 -12.41 4.44
C THR A 121 -10.26 -13.91 4.25
N GLY A 122 -9.03 -14.31 3.94
CA GLY A 122 -8.66 -15.73 3.82
C GLY A 122 -7.18 -15.96 3.56
N LEU A 123 -6.47 -16.33 4.63
CA LEU A 123 -5.10 -16.87 4.74
C LEU A 123 -3.92 -15.88 4.92
N PRO A 124 -3.28 -15.86 6.12
CA PRO A 124 -1.98 -15.27 6.33
C PRO A 124 -0.89 -16.34 6.18
N THR A 125 -0.37 -16.56 4.98
CA THR A 125 0.87 -17.35 4.82
C THR A 125 1.74 -16.78 3.69
N GLY A 126 2.87 -16.19 4.09
CA GLY A 126 4.09 -16.08 3.27
C GLY A 126 3.99 -15.21 2.03
N ILE A 127 4.35 -13.93 2.17
CA ILE A 127 4.75 -13.12 1.00
C ILE A 127 6.12 -13.64 0.56
N ASP A 128 6.15 -14.43 -0.51
CA ASP A 128 7.31 -14.50 -1.41
C ASP A 128 6.87 -13.98 -2.77
N THR A 129 7.18 -12.71 -3.05
CA THR A 129 6.91 -12.09 -4.36
C THR A 129 8.17 -12.11 -5.22
N SER A 130 8.89 -13.23 -5.22
CA SER A 130 10.01 -13.48 -6.15
C SER A 130 9.68 -14.61 -7.12
N MET A 131 8.50 -14.65 -7.75
CA MET A 131 8.23 -15.66 -8.79
C MET A 131 7.01 -15.39 -9.71
N MET A 132 6.69 -14.14 -10.06
CA MET A 132 5.76 -13.85 -11.17
C MET A 132 6.46 -13.15 -12.34
N GLN A 133 7.54 -13.76 -12.83
CA GLN A 133 8.06 -13.40 -14.15
C GLN A 133 8.83 -14.54 -14.80
N ALA A 134 8.15 -15.66 -15.05
CA ALA A 134 8.61 -16.67 -16.01
C ALA A 134 7.49 -17.66 -16.31
N LEU A 135 6.52 -17.30 -17.17
CA LEU A 135 5.90 -18.21 -18.14
C LEU A 135 4.94 -17.44 -19.06
N GLU A 136 5.46 -16.60 -19.95
CA GLU A 136 4.75 -16.32 -21.21
C GLU A 136 5.75 -16.04 -22.34
N VAL A 137 6.81 -16.86 -22.38
CA VAL A 137 7.62 -17.04 -23.58
C VAL A 137 7.69 -18.54 -23.83
N GLN A 138 6.70 -19.03 -24.54
CA GLN A 138 6.74 -20.07 -25.58
C GLN A 138 5.33 -20.64 -25.70
N GLN A 139 4.66 -20.32 -26.78
CA GLN A 139 4.43 -21.32 -27.83
C GLN A 139 3.95 -20.61 -29.10
N ARG A 140 4.89 -20.59 -30.05
CA ARG A 140 4.77 -20.61 -31.52
C ARG A 140 3.83 -19.62 -32.20
#